data_AF-A0A4Y8D916-F1
#
_entry.id   AF-A0A4Y8D916-F1
#
_cell.length_a   1.000
_cell.length_b   1.000
_cell.length_c   1.000
_cell.angle_alpha   90.00
_cell.angle_beta   90.00
_cell.angle_gamma   90.00
#
_symmetry.space_group_name_H-M   'P 1'
#
loop_
_entity.id
_entity.type
_entity.pdbx_description
1 polymer ?
#
loop_
_entity_poly.entity_id
_entity_poly.type
_entity_poly.pdbx_seq_one_letter_code
_entity_poly.pdbx_strand_id
1 'polypeptide(L)'
;MTTFTRIPDGETPSISIDASRRLSKIDPMIYGGFMEHMGRCIYGGIYDPGNPLSDKHGYRTDVLGALRELDIPVIRYPGGNFIATYHWEDGIGPRENRPARPELAWLGTETNEFGTDEFMHYLSVLSEGKEQRVEPYFCLNMGTGTLTEALAWVEYCNGTRNTHYANLRRKNGHEEPYNIKYWALGNEVWGPWQVEQMTAEDYAKKALQWSKALHLLDPSLQLILCGETGLSPWDLTVLLPNIHHITMHSIHIYSTSSKHLPNALSPLQAETAIESAASLIQIARIQAKIPPSVPVPKICFDEWNVWDPLRAPGEEGAEEKYTLSDALAVGVWLNVFIRQSRYVGMANLAQSVNVISPLMTSKDGIIKQTTWWPLWLYSKYMRGWTLGLHVRGGAYEGVQEPKWLGSVVGEQGGASWLDVAGSIDEDGVISLCVVNVSEEESFETDLLGVKGEVEVFTITGDNVKVTNTAEKEEVGIKESKWDGKGKYTFEKHSLTMLRWATGEKVVEVKRGEGE
;
A
#
# COMPACT_ATOMS: atom_id res chain seq x y z
N MET A 1 8.75 -16.06 -10.41
CA MET A 1 7.92 -15.78 -9.22
C MET A 1 7.61 -17.10 -8.53
N THR A 2 6.95 -17.10 -7.37
CA THR A 2 6.43 -18.34 -6.77
C THR A 2 5.57 -19.07 -7.80
N THR A 3 5.77 -20.38 -7.95
CA THR A 3 5.00 -21.22 -8.86
C THR A 3 4.21 -22.24 -8.07
N PHE A 4 3.08 -22.69 -8.61
CA PHE A 4 2.20 -23.65 -7.96
C PHE A 4 2.02 -24.90 -8.84
N THR A 5 1.93 -26.07 -8.20
CA THR A 5 1.50 -27.31 -8.83
C THR A 5 0.52 -28.00 -7.90
N ARG A 6 -0.71 -28.17 -8.40
CA ARG A 6 -1.73 -28.93 -7.69
C ARG A 6 -1.32 -30.40 -7.56
N ILE A 7 -1.55 -30.95 -6.39
CA ILE A 7 -1.44 -32.38 -6.10
C ILE A 7 -2.81 -32.93 -5.65
N PRO A 8 -3.05 -34.25 -5.78
CA PRO A 8 -4.25 -34.88 -5.23
C PRO A 8 -4.38 -34.70 -3.71
N ASP A 9 -5.62 -34.69 -3.22
CA ASP A 9 -5.89 -34.66 -1.79
C ASP A 9 -5.25 -35.88 -1.10
N GLY A 10 -4.62 -35.66 0.06
CA GLY A 10 -3.93 -36.69 0.83
C GLY A 10 -2.44 -36.88 0.48
N GLU A 11 -1.94 -36.30 -0.62
CA GLU A 11 -0.49 -36.14 -0.80
C GLU A 11 0.05 -35.04 0.12
N THR A 12 1.27 -35.22 0.64
CA THR A 12 1.91 -34.20 1.49
C THR A 12 2.30 -32.97 0.65
N PRO A 13 1.85 -31.76 1.02
CA PRO A 13 2.31 -30.52 0.39
C PRO A 13 3.82 -30.32 0.57
N SER A 14 4.43 -29.55 -0.34
CA SER A 14 5.84 -29.17 -0.20
C SER A 14 6.09 -27.74 -0.69
N ILE A 15 7.02 -27.05 -0.05
CA ILE A 15 7.52 -25.73 -0.47
C ILE A 15 9.02 -25.87 -0.74
N SER A 16 9.44 -25.57 -1.97
CA SER A 16 10.85 -25.54 -2.37
C SER A 16 11.40 -24.13 -2.30
N ILE A 17 12.44 -23.95 -1.47
CA ILE A 17 13.15 -22.69 -1.25
C ILE A 17 14.56 -22.81 -1.80
N ASP A 18 14.94 -21.88 -2.67
CA ASP A 18 16.30 -21.79 -3.21
C ASP A 18 16.80 -20.35 -3.06
N ALA A 19 17.69 -20.15 -2.09
CA ALA A 19 18.27 -18.85 -1.76
C ALA A 19 19.01 -18.19 -2.94
N SER A 20 19.46 -19.00 -3.91
CA SER A 20 20.15 -18.50 -5.10
C SER A 20 19.20 -17.88 -6.13
N ARG A 21 17.89 -18.22 -6.09
CA ARG A 21 16.85 -17.73 -7.02
C ARG A 21 16.31 -16.36 -6.62
N ARG A 22 17.20 -15.40 -6.44
CA ARG A 22 16.86 -13.99 -6.22
C ARG A 22 16.34 -13.40 -7.53
N LEU A 23 15.16 -12.79 -7.52
CA LEU A 23 14.51 -12.28 -8.74
C LEU A 23 14.59 -10.75 -8.86
N SER A 24 13.80 -10.03 -8.07
CA SER A 24 13.73 -8.56 -8.06
C SER A 24 13.94 -8.02 -6.66
N LYS A 25 14.59 -6.86 -6.58
CA LYS A 25 14.66 -6.10 -5.33
C LYS A 25 13.26 -5.60 -4.99
N ILE A 26 12.87 -5.78 -3.74
CA ILE A 26 11.63 -5.30 -3.17
C ILE A 26 11.83 -3.82 -2.86
N ASP A 27 11.01 -2.96 -3.45
CA ASP A 27 11.01 -1.54 -3.11
C ASP A 27 10.31 -1.36 -1.75
N PRO A 28 10.96 -0.79 -0.72
CA PRO A 28 10.31 -0.56 0.57
C PRO A 28 9.03 0.28 0.44
N MET A 29 8.90 1.10 -0.60
CA MET A 29 7.71 1.93 -0.84
C MET A 29 6.40 1.13 -1.00
N ILE A 30 6.44 -0.21 -1.11
CA ILE A 30 5.23 -1.06 -1.05
C ILE A 30 4.57 -1.12 0.34
N TYR A 31 5.24 -0.60 1.38
CA TYR A 31 4.72 -0.53 2.75
C TYR A 31 4.19 0.87 3.11
N GLY A 32 3.73 1.62 2.10
CA GLY A 32 3.20 2.96 2.27
C GLY A 32 1.84 2.98 2.99
N GLY A 33 1.54 4.13 3.59
CA GLY A 33 0.22 4.43 4.14
C GLY A 33 -0.54 5.43 3.27
N PHE A 34 -1.83 5.58 3.55
CA PHE A 34 -2.69 6.61 2.98
C PHE A 34 -3.45 7.33 4.11
N MET A 35 -3.55 8.65 4.03
CA MET A 35 -4.28 9.50 4.95
C MET A 35 -5.13 10.51 4.17
N GLU A 36 -6.44 10.31 4.20
CA GLU A 36 -7.41 11.19 3.61
C GLU A 36 -8.14 12.02 4.67
N HIS A 37 -8.59 13.21 4.29
CA HIS A 37 -9.64 13.93 5.01
C HIS A 37 -11.00 13.22 4.83
N MET A 38 -11.10 12.02 5.40
CA MET A 38 -12.27 11.16 5.41
C MET A 38 -12.53 10.70 6.85
N GLY A 39 -13.80 10.68 7.26
CA GLY A 39 -14.20 10.19 8.59
C GLY A 39 -13.33 10.73 9.72
N ARG A 40 -12.77 9.81 10.52
CA ARG A 40 -11.85 10.15 11.62
C ARG A 40 -10.37 9.87 11.30
N CYS A 41 -9.95 9.79 10.04
CA CYS A 41 -8.53 9.52 9.74
C CYS A 41 -7.63 10.65 10.24
N ILE A 42 -7.96 11.90 9.88
CA ILE A 42 -7.28 13.11 10.36
C ILE A 42 -7.79 13.50 11.75
N TYR A 43 -9.03 14.00 11.80
CA TYR A 43 -9.64 14.54 13.01
C TYR A 43 -10.13 13.42 13.94
N GLY A 44 -9.63 13.38 15.16
CA GLY A 44 -9.89 12.29 16.12
C GLY A 44 -9.06 11.03 15.84
N GLY A 45 -8.28 11.01 14.76
CA GLY A 45 -7.33 9.96 14.40
C GLY A 45 -5.90 10.39 14.73
N ILE A 46 -5.18 10.92 13.74
CA ILE A 46 -3.81 11.43 13.95
C ILE A 46 -3.77 12.78 14.67
N TYR A 47 -4.82 13.59 14.55
CA TYR A 47 -4.91 14.95 15.10
C TYR A 47 -6.19 15.09 15.94
N ASP A 48 -6.01 15.29 17.26
CA ASP A 48 -7.10 15.40 18.23
C ASP A 48 -6.73 16.40 19.35
N PRO A 49 -6.73 17.72 19.06
CA PRO A 49 -6.40 18.74 20.04
C PRO A 49 -7.33 18.69 21.26
N GLY A 50 -6.74 18.65 22.46
CA GLY A 50 -7.49 18.56 23.72
C GLY A 50 -7.68 17.14 24.25
N ASN A 51 -7.31 16.11 23.47
CA ASN A 51 -7.19 14.75 23.98
C ASN A 51 -5.97 14.62 24.93
N PRO A 52 -6.09 13.95 26.10
CA PRO A 52 -4.96 13.74 27.01
C PRO A 52 -3.77 12.96 26.41
N LEU A 53 -4.00 12.23 25.33
CA LEU A 53 -2.99 11.45 24.60
C LEU A 53 -2.35 12.25 23.45
N SER A 54 -2.78 13.49 23.24
CA SER A 54 -2.20 14.37 22.22
C SER A 54 -1.05 15.21 22.77
N ASP A 55 -0.06 15.47 21.93
CA ASP A 55 1.03 16.40 22.23
C ASP A 55 0.59 17.87 22.13
N LYS A 56 1.53 18.80 22.34
CA LYS A 56 1.28 20.24 22.24
C LYS A 56 0.87 20.72 20.84
N HIS A 57 1.10 19.92 19.81
CA HIS A 57 0.71 20.21 18.43
C HIS A 57 -0.69 19.66 18.11
N GLY A 58 -1.26 18.84 18.99
CA GLY A 58 -2.54 18.16 18.81
C GLY A 58 -2.40 16.75 18.22
N TYR A 59 -1.18 16.24 18.05
CA TYR A 59 -0.97 14.91 17.47
C TYR A 59 -1.11 13.82 18.52
N ARG A 60 -1.86 12.77 18.22
CA ARG A 60 -2.02 11.59 19.10
C ARG A 60 -0.69 10.83 19.21
N THR A 61 -0.07 10.89 20.40
CA THR A 61 1.27 10.32 20.64
C THR A 61 1.28 8.80 20.68
N ASP A 62 0.17 8.19 21.10
CA ASP A 62 -0.06 6.75 21.06
C ASP A 62 -0.22 6.24 19.62
N VAL A 63 -0.90 7.01 18.76
CA VAL A 63 -1.00 6.74 17.32
C VAL A 63 0.37 6.85 16.65
N LEU A 64 1.12 7.92 16.90
CA LEU A 64 2.50 8.08 16.42
C LEU A 64 3.39 6.90 16.88
N GLY A 65 3.28 6.50 18.14
CA GLY A 65 4.00 5.35 18.70
C GLY A 65 3.72 4.06 17.93
N ALA A 66 2.45 3.76 17.68
CA ALA A 66 2.06 2.59 16.90
C ALA A 66 2.58 2.67 15.46
N LEU A 67 2.35 3.78 14.75
CA LEU A 67 2.76 3.91 13.34
C LEU A 67 4.28 3.81 13.15
N ARG A 68 5.09 4.23 14.12
CA ARG A 68 6.55 4.03 14.10
C ARG A 68 6.95 2.56 14.07
N GLU A 69 6.11 1.67 14.61
CA GLU A 69 6.35 0.24 14.54
C GLU A 69 6.30 -0.30 13.10
N LEU A 70 5.53 0.30 12.19
CA LEU A 70 5.31 -0.23 10.83
C LEU A 70 6.39 0.15 9.80
N ASP A 71 7.46 0.85 10.20
CA ASP A 71 8.52 1.31 9.29
C ASP A 71 8.00 1.92 7.97
N ILE A 72 6.96 2.75 8.08
CA ILE A 72 6.26 3.34 6.92
C ILE A 72 7.25 4.25 6.16
N PRO A 73 7.45 4.06 4.85
CA PRO A 73 8.40 4.85 4.06
C PRO A 73 7.75 6.01 3.30
N VAL A 74 6.45 5.94 3.02
CA VAL A 74 5.70 6.96 2.29
C VAL A 74 4.26 7.04 2.78
N ILE A 75 3.68 8.24 2.83
CA ILE A 75 2.26 8.43 3.13
C ILE A 75 1.60 9.31 2.07
N ARG A 76 0.53 8.80 1.45
CA ARG A 76 -0.33 9.53 0.52
C ARG A 76 -1.26 10.50 1.26
N TYR A 77 -1.42 11.72 0.75
CA TYR A 77 -2.22 12.82 1.33
C TYR A 77 -2.61 13.86 0.23
N PRO A 78 -3.64 14.72 0.38
CA PRO A 78 -4.68 14.79 1.41
C PRO A 78 -5.90 13.93 1.12
N GLY A 79 -5.89 13.16 0.03
CA GLY A 79 -7.02 12.30 -0.22
C GLY A 79 -7.08 11.63 -1.56
N GLY A 80 -8.12 10.81 -1.62
CA GLY A 80 -8.69 10.16 -2.76
C GLY A 80 -9.81 11.05 -3.24
N ASN A 81 -11.06 10.77 -2.86
CA ASN A 81 -12.19 11.56 -3.34
C ASN A 81 -12.16 13.02 -2.84
N PHE A 82 -11.69 13.26 -1.62
CA PHE A 82 -11.58 14.59 -1.01
C PHE A 82 -10.78 15.60 -1.86
N ILE A 83 -9.70 15.15 -2.53
CA ILE A 83 -8.81 16.07 -3.25
C ILE A 83 -9.49 16.77 -4.42
N ALA A 84 -10.57 16.20 -4.98
CA ALA A 84 -11.23 16.74 -6.17
C ALA A 84 -11.91 18.09 -5.93
N THR A 85 -12.10 18.48 -4.67
CA THR A 85 -12.75 19.75 -4.26
C THR A 85 -11.91 20.55 -3.26
N TYR A 86 -10.75 20.04 -2.86
CA TYR A 86 -9.86 20.66 -1.89
C TYR A 86 -8.97 21.72 -2.54
N HIS A 87 -8.96 22.92 -1.95
CA HIS A 87 -8.06 23.99 -2.33
C HIS A 87 -6.95 24.14 -1.28
N TRP A 88 -5.71 23.78 -1.63
CA TRP A 88 -4.62 23.64 -0.66
C TRP A 88 -4.28 24.93 0.10
N GLU A 89 -4.56 26.09 -0.50
CA GLU A 89 -4.38 27.41 0.12
C GLU A 89 -5.28 27.60 1.35
N ASP A 90 -6.43 26.92 1.41
CA ASP A 90 -7.32 26.95 2.58
C ASP A 90 -6.68 26.27 3.81
N GLY A 91 -5.69 25.39 3.61
CA GLY A 91 -5.01 24.60 4.66
C GLY A 91 -3.65 25.14 5.11
N ILE A 92 -3.28 26.37 4.77
CA ILE A 92 -1.99 26.97 5.17
C ILE A 92 -2.16 28.28 5.96
N GLY A 93 -1.08 28.76 6.57
CA GLY A 93 -1.10 29.99 7.36
C GLY A 93 -1.82 29.86 8.71
N PRO A 94 -2.11 30.97 9.40
CA PRO A 94 -2.69 30.93 10.74
C PRO A 94 -4.08 30.28 10.74
N ARG A 95 -4.30 29.28 11.61
CA ARG A 95 -5.50 28.44 11.63
C ARG A 95 -6.79 29.24 11.80
N GLU A 96 -6.75 30.32 12.59
CA GLU A 96 -7.88 31.21 12.84
C GLU A 96 -8.39 31.95 11.59
N ASN A 97 -7.60 32.00 10.52
CA ASN A 97 -7.95 32.61 9.24
C ASN A 97 -8.35 31.59 8.17
N ARG A 98 -8.23 30.29 8.46
CA ARG A 98 -8.54 29.23 7.50
C ARG A 98 -10.06 29.05 7.38
N PRO A 99 -10.60 28.97 6.16
CA PRO A 99 -12.03 28.87 5.97
C PRO A 99 -12.50 27.42 6.20
N ALA A 100 -13.64 27.26 6.87
CA ALA A 100 -14.36 26.00 6.82
C ALA A 100 -15.03 25.81 5.43
N ARG A 101 -15.00 24.60 4.89
CA ARG A 101 -15.56 24.26 3.57
C ARG A 101 -16.54 23.09 3.69
N PRO A 102 -17.60 23.06 2.86
CA PRO A 102 -18.38 21.84 2.71
C PRO A 102 -17.50 20.74 2.14
N GLU A 103 -17.47 19.59 2.79
CA GLU A 103 -16.81 18.40 2.27
C GLU A 103 -17.84 17.64 1.41
N LEU A 104 -17.52 17.39 0.12
CA LEU A 104 -18.48 16.92 -0.87
C LEU A 104 -18.39 15.40 -1.14
N ALA A 105 -17.26 14.76 -0.85
CA ALA A 105 -17.06 13.34 -1.13
C ALA A 105 -17.66 12.43 -0.04
N TRP A 106 -17.51 12.84 1.21
CA TRP A 106 -17.78 12.11 2.44
C TRP A 106 -18.78 12.81 3.37
N LEU A 107 -19.32 13.96 2.93
CA LEU A 107 -20.27 14.80 3.65
C LEU A 107 -19.64 15.53 4.85
N GLY A 108 -20.28 16.61 5.28
CA GLY A 108 -19.90 17.34 6.48
C GLY A 108 -19.15 18.64 6.19
N THR A 109 -18.19 18.98 7.04
CA THR A 109 -17.47 20.26 7.00
C THR A 109 -16.01 20.03 7.29
N GLU A 110 -15.15 20.38 6.33
CA GLU A 110 -13.71 20.44 6.49
C GLU A 110 -13.34 21.77 7.17
N THR A 111 -12.67 21.69 8.32
CA THR A 111 -12.28 22.88 9.10
C THR A 111 -10.99 23.52 8.59
N ASN A 112 -10.17 22.76 7.86
CA ASN A 112 -8.82 23.07 7.40
C ASN A 112 -7.82 23.35 8.53
N GLU A 113 -8.10 22.91 9.76
CA GLU A 113 -7.14 23.03 10.88
C GLU A 113 -5.86 22.21 10.64
N PHE A 114 -5.97 21.12 9.90
CA PHE A 114 -4.85 20.28 9.49
C PHE A 114 -4.67 20.39 7.97
N GLY A 115 -3.56 20.98 7.52
CA GLY A 115 -3.28 21.10 6.09
C GLY A 115 -1.85 20.72 5.73
N THR A 116 -1.33 21.32 4.65
CA THR A 116 0.01 21.00 4.11
C THR A 116 1.10 21.10 5.17
N ASP A 117 1.13 22.21 5.93
CA ASP A 117 2.17 22.48 6.91
C ASP A 117 2.09 21.52 8.10
N GLU A 118 0.87 21.26 8.61
CA GLU A 118 0.66 20.28 9.67
C GLU A 118 1.03 18.86 9.26
N PHE A 119 0.70 18.44 8.03
CA PHE A 119 1.04 17.12 7.52
C PHE A 119 2.56 16.94 7.41
N MET A 120 3.26 17.95 6.86
CA MET A 120 4.71 17.91 6.75
C MET A 120 5.39 17.85 8.12
N HIS A 121 4.90 18.60 9.10
CA HIS A 121 5.39 18.53 10.47
C HIS A 121 5.08 17.18 11.13
N TYR A 122 3.88 16.64 10.92
CA TYR A 122 3.49 15.31 11.40
C TYR A 122 4.44 14.22 10.87
N LEU A 123 4.77 14.24 9.57
CA LEU A 123 5.73 13.30 8.99
C LEU A 123 7.15 13.48 9.57
N SER A 124 7.57 14.71 9.86
CA SER A 124 8.85 14.97 10.54
C SER A 124 8.88 14.32 11.93
N VAL A 125 7.81 14.48 12.71
CA VAL A 125 7.68 13.86 14.04
C VAL A 125 7.64 12.33 13.90
N LEU A 126 6.85 11.78 12.98
CA LEU A 126 6.79 10.35 12.72
C LEU A 126 8.15 9.75 12.33
N SER A 127 9.01 10.55 11.69
CA SER A 127 10.36 10.17 11.24
C SER A 127 11.43 10.27 12.32
N GLU A 128 11.13 10.81 13.50
CA GLU A 128 12.11 10.92 14.58
C GLU A 128 12.72 9.56 14.94
N GLY A 129 14.06 9.49 14.94
CA GLY A 129 14.81 8.26 15.21
C GLY A 129 14.96 7.31 14.02
N LYS A 130 14.43 7.64 12.84
CA LYS A 130 14.64 6.87 11.60
C LYS A 130 15.83 7.39 10.80
N GLU A 131 16.50 6.48 10.08
CA GLU A 131 17.57 6.85 9.13
C GLU A 131 17.02 7.60 7.92
N GLN A 132 15.81 7.24 7.47
CA GLN A 132 15.11 7.86 6.36
C GLN A 132 13.80 8.48 6.85
N ARG A 133 13.48 9.68 6.34
CA ARG A 133 12.18 10.29 6.59
C ARG A 133 11.06 9.49 5.93
N VAL A 134 9.86 9.57 6.49
CA VAL A 134 8.64 9.17 5.80
C VAL A 134 8.39 10.20 4.68
N GLU A 135 8.39 9.75 3.43
CA GLU A 135 8.20 10.63 2.28
C GLU A 135 6.73 11.05 2.14
N PRO A 136 6.45 12.33 1.90
CA PRO A 136 5.12 12.77 1.48
C PRO A 136 4.84 12.35 0.04
N TYR A 137 3.63 11.85 -0.19
CA TYR A 137 3.06 11.63 -1.52
C TYR A 137 1.78 12.44 -1.68
N PHE A 138 1.83 13.51 -2.47
CA PHE A 138 0.71 14.45 -2.59
C PHE A 138 -0.18 14.12 -3.78
N CYS A 139 -1.49 14.30 -3.64
CA CYS A 139 -2.43 14.26 -4.75
C CYS A 139 -2.84 15.68 -5.16
N LEU A 140 -2.83 15.98 -6.46
CA LEU A 140 -3.27 17.27 -6.98
C LEU A 140 -4.78 17.31 -7.21
N ASN A 141 -5.42 18.46 -6.94
CA ASN A 141 -6.82 18.67 -7.28
C ASN A 141 -6.96 18.85 -8.80
N MET A 142 -7.31 17.77 -9.50
CA MET A 142 -7.67 17.78 -10.92
C MET A 142 -9.18 17.82 -11.17
N GLY A 143 -9.98 17.94 -10.11
CA GLY A 143 -11.39 18.27 -10.18
C GLY A 143 -11.57 19.78 -10.30
N THR A 144 -12.10 20.43 -9.26
CA THR A 144 -12.35 21.89 -9.25
C THR A 144 -11.09 22.76 -9.26
N GLY A 145 -9.91 22.15 -9.05
CA GLY A 145 -8.62 22.83 -9.06
C GLY A 145 -8.10 23.17 -10.46
N THR A 146 -7.03 23.97 -10.50
CA THR A 146 -6.44 24.45 -11.75
C THR A 146 -4.94 24.14 -11.85
N LEU A 147 -4.38 24.19 -13.06
CA LEU A 147 -2.93 24.04 -13.25
C LEU A 147 -2.16 25.15 -12.53
N THR A 148 -2.69 26.37 -12.48
CA THR A 148 -2.09 27.48 -11.73
C THR A 148 -1.99 27.14 -10.26
N GLU A 149 -3.05 26.57 -9.68
CA GLU A 149 -3.10 26.15 -8.29
C GLU A 149 -2.13 25.00 -8.00
N ALA A 150 -2.03 24.02 -8.90
CA ALA A 150 -1.06 22.93 -8.78
C ALA A 150 0.40 23.43 -8.81
N LEU A 151 0.73 24.33 -9.73
CA LEU A 151 2.07 24.94 -9.81
C LEU A 151 2.38 25.77 -8.57
N ALA A 152 1.41 26.51 -8.07
CA ALA A 152 1.53 27.28 -6.85
C ALA A 152 1.82 26.39 -5.63
N TRP A 153 1.15 25.23 -5.52
CA TRP A 153 1.39 24.29 -4.44
C TRP A 153 2.79 23.68 -4.49
N VAL A 154 3.24 23.27 -5.68
CA VAL A 154 4.62 22.79 -5.87
C VAL A 154 5.64 23.88 -5.57
N GLU A 155 5.39 25.13 -5.98
CA GLU A 155 6.26 26.26 -5.64
C GLU A 155 6.30 26.51 -4.13
N TYR A 156 5.16 26.46 -3.45
CA TYR A 156 5.07 26.57 -2.00
C TYR A 156 5.92 25.49 -1.32
N CYS A 157 5.74 24.23 -1.72
CA CYS A 157 6.40 23.09 -1.10
C CYS A 157 7.89 22.99 -1.43
N ASN A 158 8.31 23.23 -2.67
CA ASN A 158 9.66 22.92 -3.15
C ASN A 158 10.48 24.16 -3.52
N GLY A 159 9.85 25.33 -3.63
CA GLY A 159 10.50 26.54 -4.12
C GLY A 159 11.62 27.03 -3.20
N THR A 160 12.79 27.28 -3.80
CA THR A 160 13.97 27.84 -3.12
C THR A 160 14.22 29.30 -3.46
N ARG A 161 13.61 29.81 -4.54
CA ARG A 161 13.82 31.16 -5.04
C ARG A 161 13.05 32.20 -4.22
N ASN A 162 13.34 33.47 -4.49
CA ASN A 162 12.57 34.61 -3.97
C ASN A 162 11.32 34.80 -4.84
N THR A 163 10.35 33.90 -4.70
CA THR A 163 9.08 33.88 -5.44
C THR A 163 7.90 33.84 -4.47
N HIS A 164 6.70 34.16 -4.95
CA HIS A 164 5.55 34.44 -4.10
C HIS A 164 5.23 33.30 -3.13
N TYR A 165 5.02 32.08 -3.64
CA TYR A 165 4.57 30.95 -2.83
C TYR A 165 5.70 30.36 -1.99
N ALA A 166 6.94 30.37 -2.49
CA ALA A 166 8.11 30.02 -1.68
C ALA A 166 8.28 30.96 -0.47
N ASN A 167 8.07 32.27 -0.66
CA ASN A 167 8.10 33.24 0.44
C ASN A 167 6.88 33.14 1.35
N LEU A 168 5.73 32.72 0.83
CA LEU A 168 4.55 32.46 1.65
C LEU A 168 4.82 31.31 2.63
N ARG A 169 5.47 30.23 2.17
CA ARG A 169 5.92 29.12 3.04
C ARG A 169 6.84 29.63 4.16
N ARG A 170 7.86 30.43 3.81
CA ARG A 170 8.77 31.06 4.79
C ARG A 170 8.01 31.93 5.79
N LYS A 171 7.08 32.76 5.30
CA LYS A 171 6.23 33.62 6.13
C LYS A 171 5.36 32.81 7.10
N ASN A 172 4.90 31.63 6.68
CA ASN A 172 4.14 30.71 7.51
C ASN A 172 5.01 29.95 8.53
N GLY A 173 6.32 30.20 8.58
CA GLY A 173 7.23 29.65 9.58
C GLY A 173 8.11 28.50 9.08
N HIS A 174 8.07 28.19 7.79
CA HIS A 174 8.75 27.04 7.21
C HIS A 174 9.80 27.51 6.20
N GLU A 175 11.02 27.80 6.70
CA GLU A 175 12.08 28.43 5.90
C GLU A 175 12.56 27.53 4.75
N GLU A 176 12.95 26.29 5.08
CA GLU A 176 13.45 25.32 4.14
C GLU A 176 12.31 24.71 3.29
N PRO A 177 12.56 24.36 2.01
CA PRO A 177 11.59 23.64 1.21
C PRO A 177 11.35 22.22 1.76
N TYR A 178 10.12 21.74 1.62
CA TYR A 178 9.72 20.37 1.98
C TYR A 178 10.34 19.32 1.05
N ASN A 179 10.63 19.69 -0.20
CA ASN A 179 11.21 18.82 -1.22
C ASN A 179 10.35 17.55 -1.43
N ILE A 180 9.06 17.74 -1.69
CA ILE A 180 8.10 16.68 -1.97
C ILE A 180 8.37 16.14 -3.38
N LYS A 181 8.66 14.83 -3.46
CA LYS A 181 9.04 14.17 -4.71
C LYS A 181 7.84 13.60 -5.45
N TYR A 182 6.89 12.99 -4.74
CA TYR A 182 5.81 12.21 -5.33
C TYR A 182 4.52 13.02 -5.43
N TRP A 183 3.98 13.12 -6.65
CA TRP A 183 2.75 13.86 -6.93
C TRP A 183 1.81 13.08 -7.86
N ALA A 184 0.58 12.84 -7.42
CA ALA A 184 -0.47 12.20 -8.18
C ALA A 184 -1.18 13.25 -9.05
N LEU A 185 -1.40 12.91 -10.31
CA LEU A 185 -2.18 13.71 -11.24
C LEU A 185 -3.67 13.41 -11.06
N GLY A 186 -4.26 13.93 -9.98
CA GLY A 186 -5.65 13.68 -9.64
C GLY A 186 -5.89 12.33 -8.94
N ASN A 187 -7.14 12.11 -8.55
CA ASN A 187 -7.63 10.87 -7.95
C ASN A 187 -8.84 10.35 -8.72
N GLU A 188 -8.88 9.05 -9.00
CA GLU A 188 -10.00 8.29 -9.57
C GLU A 188 -10.90 9.09 -10.52
N VAL A 189 -10.30 9.88 -11.40
CA VAL A 189 -11.03 10.84 -12.25
C VAL A 189 -11.96 10.14 -13.25
N TRP A 190 -11.85 8.82 -13.37
CA TRP A 190 -12.71 7.94 -14.14
C TRP A 190 -14.02 7.58 -13.42
N GLY A 191 -14.04 7.61 -12.09
CA GLY A 191 -15.16 7.14 -11.27
C GLY A 191 -16.38 8.07 -11.35
N PRO A 192 -17.61 7.55 -11.56
CA PRO A 192 -18.82 8.38 -11.64
C PRO A 192 -19.20 9.10 -10.34
N TRP A 193 -18.62 8.69 -9.20
CA TRP A 193 -18.75 9.38 -7.91
C TRP A 193 -17.86 10.63 -7.81
N GLN A 194 -16.82 10.72 -8.64
CA GLN A 194 -15.79 11.73 -8.50
C GLN A 194 -16.25 13.09 -9.04
N VAL A 195 -15.96 14.15 -8.28
CA VAL A 195 -16.25 15.52 -8.72
C VAL A 195 -15.40 15.87 -9.94
N GLU A 196 -16.07 16.41 -10.98
CA GLU A 196 -15.50 16.60 -12.32
C GLU A 196 -14.92 15.33 -12.94
N GLN A 197 -15.66 14.22 -12.87
CA GLN A 197 -15.37 13.00 -13.62
C GLN A 197 -15.07 13.30 -15.11
N MET A 198 -14.05 12.64 -15.66
CA MET A 198 -13.57 12.83 -17.02
C MET A 198 -13.57 11.54 -17.83
N THR A 199 -13.71 11.68 -19.15
CA THR A 199 -13.35 10.61 -20.09
C THR A 199 -11.84 10.35 -20.05
N ALA A 200 -11.41 9.16 -20.47
CA ALA A 200 -9.99 8.80 -20.52
C ALA A 200 -9.21 9.76 -21.42
N GLU A 201 -9.77 10.16 -22.56
CA GLU A 201 -9.14 11.05 -23.52
C GLU A 201 -8.98 12.48 -22.97
N ASP A 202 -9.97 13.00 -22.25
CA ASP A 202 -9.91 14.36 -21.71
C ASP A 202 -8.95 14.45 -20.54
N TYR A 203 -8.99 13.47 -19.64
CA TYR A 203 -7.98 13.36 -18.59
C TYR A 203 -6.57 13.19 -19.18
N ALA A 204 -6.39 12.30 -20.16
CA ALA A 204 -5.08 12.06 -20.76
C ALA A 204 -4.47 13.35 -21.37
N LYS A 205 -5.28 14.19 -22.02
CA LYS A 205 -4.86 15.51 -22.53
C LYS A 205 -4.53 16.47 -21.39
N LYS A 206 -5.37 16.54 -20.34
CA LYS A 206 -5.18 17.43 -19.18
C LYS A 206 -3.88 17.06 -18.44
N ALA A 207 -3.73 15.79 -18.08
CA ALA A 207 -2.55 15.24 -17.42
C ALA A 207 -1.26 15.56 -18.19
N LEU A 208 -1.25 15.40 -19.52
CA LEU A 208 -0.07 15.69 -20.34
C LEU A 208 0.38 17.15 -20.22
N GLN A 209 -0.56 18.10 -20.24
CA GLN A 209 -0.23 19.51 -20.12
C GLN A 209 0.23 19.85 -18.69
N TRP A 210 -0.40 19.26 -17.68
CA TRP A 210 -0.03 19.45 -16.29
C TRP A 210 1.39 18.93 -16.04
N SER A 211 1.70 17.70 -16.46
CA SER A 211 3.02 17.09 -16.27
C SER A 211 4.14 17.92 -16.90
N LYS A 212 3.93 18.46 -18.10
CA LYS A 212 4.91 19.34 -18.75
C LYS A 212 5.20 20.59 -17.93
N ALA A 213 4.16 21.26 -17.46
CA ALA A 213 4.32 22.48 -16.68
C ALA A 213 4.97 22.20 -15.31
N LEU A 214 4.56 21.12 -14.65
CA LEU A 214 5.13 20.67 -13.37
C LEU A 214 6.63 20.37 -13.52
N HIS A 215 7.04 19.64 -14.56
CA HIS A 215 8.46 19.36 -14.81
C HIS A 215 9.27 20.58 -15.24
N LEU A 216 8.66 21.58 -15.88
CA LEU A 216 9.33 22.86 -16.16
C LEU A 216 9.59 23.67 -14.88
N LEU A 217 8.69 23.56 -13.89
CA LEU A 217 8.85 24.18 -12.58
C LEU A 217 9.89 23.43 -11.73
N ASP A 218 9.75 22.10 -11.64
CA ASP A 218 10.62 21.22 -10.87
C ASP A 218 10.83 19.89 -11.65
N PRO A 219 11.99 19.70 -12.29
CA PRO A 219 12.27 18.49 -13.06
C PRO A 219 12.58 17.26 -12.19
N SER A 220 12.67 17.41 -10.86
CA SER A 220 12.94 16.29 -9.95
C SER A 220 11.68 15.50 -9.57
N LEU A 221 10.50 16.04 -9.87
CA LEU A 221 9.21 15.44 -9.51
C LEU A 221 9.03 14.05 -10.12
N GLN A 222 8.59 13.12 -9.28
CA GLN A 222 8.09 11.82 -9.65
C GLN A 222 6.57 11.93 -9.77
N LEU A 223 6.07 11.96 -11.01
CA LEU A 223 4.64 12.09 -11.28
C LEU A 223 3.98 10.71 -11.39
N ILE A 224 2.83 10.55 -10.75
CA ILE A 224 2.00 9.35 -10.73
C ILE A 224 0.74 9.62 -11.53
N LEU A 225 0.56 8.87 -12.62
CA LEU A 225 -0.61 8.96 -13.48
C LEU A 225 -1.80 8.26 -12.83
N CYS A 226 -2.96 8.91 -12.74
CA CYS A 226 -4.20 8.26 -12.32
C CYS A 226 -4.64 7.16 -13.31
N GLY A 227 -4.41 5.90 -12.97
CA GLY A 227 -5.01 4.75 -13.62
C GLY A 227 -6.29 4.30 -12.93
N GLU A 228 -6.78 3.13 -13.34
CA GLU A 228 -8.01 2.52 -12.81
C GLU A 228 -7.66 1.23 -12.06
N THR A 229 -7.70 0.07 -12.72
CA THR A 229 -7.49 -1.24 -12.06
C THR A 229 -6.29 -2.00 -12.65
N GLY A 230 -5.68 -1.50 -13.73
CA GLY A 230 -4.69 -2.23 -14.52
C GLY A 230 -5.31 -3.22 -15.52
N LEU A 231 -6.61 -3.45 -15.43
CA LEU A 231 -7.40 -4.31 -16.32
C LEU A 231 -8.29 -3.52 -17.29
N SER A 232 -8.27 -2.18 -17.20
CA SER A 232 -9.20 -1.33 -17.91
C SER A 232 -8.60 -0.74 -19.20
N PRO A 233 -9.41 -0.54 -20.26
CA PRO A 233 -9.02 0.28 -21.40
C PRO A 233 -8.63 1.73 -21.01
N TRP A 234 -9.11 2.23 -19.87
CA TRP A 234 -8.70 3.51 -19.30
C TRP A 234 -7.17 3.58 -19.20
N ASP A 235 -6.56 2.56 -18.59
CA ASP A 235 -5.14 2.51 -18.26
C ASP A 235 -4.26 2.72 -19.50
N LEU A 236 -4.55 2.00 -20.59
CA LEU A 236 -3.80 2.15 -21.83
C LEU A 236 -4.01 3.53 -22.47
N THR A 237 -5.25 4.01 -22.47
CA THR A 237 -5.63 5.29 -23.10
C THR A 237 -4.89 6.46 -22.46
N VAL A 238 -4.77 6.45 -21.13
CA VAL A 238 -4.08 7.53 -20.40
C VAL A 238 -2.56 7.39 -20.47
N LEU A 239 -2.02 6.16 -20.50
CA LEU A 239 -0.59 5.90 -20.60
C LEU A 239 0.00 6.39 -21.93
N LEU A 240 -0.68 6.14 -23.06
CA LEU A 240 -0.15 6.41 -24.40
C LEU A 240 0.40 7.85 -24.59
N PRO A 241 -0.33 8.93 -24.26
CA PRO A 241 0.20 10.29 -24.39
C PRO A 241 1.09 10.72 -23.22
N ASN A 242 1.05 10.05 -22.06
CA ASN A 242 1.69 10.51 -20.82
C ASN A 242 2.99 9.76 -20.46
N ILE A 243 3.30 8.65 -21.11
CA ILE A 243 4.39 7.73 -20.72
C ILE A 243 5.79 8.38 -20.62
N HIS A 244 6.03 9.50 -21.31
CA HIS A 244 7.28 10.26 -21.25
C HIS A 244 7.45 11.10 -19.99
N HIS A 245 6.35 11.38 -19.28
CA HIS A 245 6.29 12.40 -18.24
C HIS A 245 5.94 11.84 -16.86
N ILE A 246 5.88 10.52 -16.72
CA ILE A 246 5.43 9.86 -15.49
C ILE A 246 6.49 8.86 -15.03
N THR A 247 6.64 8.74 -13.72
CA THR A 247 7.48 7.72 -13.09
C THR A 247 6.65 6.49 -12.72
N MET A 248 5.38 6.69 -12.38
CA MET A 248 4.49 5.59 -12.01
C MET A 248 3.09 5.75 -12.58
N HIS A 249 2.39 4.63 -12.67
CA HIS A 249 0.99 4.53 -13.05
C HIS A 249 0.20 3.93 -11.90
N SER A 250 -0.85 4.61 -11.45
CA SER A 250 -1.65 4.18 -10.31
C SER A 250 -2.63 3.06 -10.70
N ILE A 251 -2.90 2.12 -9.79
CA ILE A 251 -4.01 1.18 -9.90
C ILE A 251 -4.62 0.95 -8.51
N HIS A 252 -5.95 0.85 -8.44
CA HIS A 252 -6.70 0.75 -7.20
C HIS A 252 -7.59 -0.50 -7.20
N ILE A 253 -7.57 -1.26 -6.11
CA ILE A 253 -8.47 -2.41 -5.92
C ILE A 253 -8.74 -2.58 -4.42
N TYR A 254 -10.02 -2.60 -4.07
CA TYR A 254 -10.50 -3.12 -2.79
C TYR A 254 -11.09 -4.51 -2.97
N SER A 255 -10.84 -5.39 -2.01
CA SER A 255 -11.28 -6.79 -2.07
C SER A 255 -12.20 -7.11 -0.90
N THR A 256 -13.29 -7.86 -1.09
CA THR A 256 -14.17 -8.23 0.02
C THR A 256 -15.03 -9.44 -0.30
N SER A 257 -15.42 -10.18 0.74
CA SER A 257 -16.56 -11.09 0.71
C SER A 257 -17.11 -11.34 2.12
N SER A 258 -18.41 -11.61 2.22
CA SER A 258 -19.04 -12.06 3.47
C SER A 258 -18.67 -13.49 3.88
N LYS A 259 -18.00 -14.24 2.99
CA LYS A 259 -17.53 -15.61 3.24
C LYS A 259 -16.00 -15.65 3.31
N HIS A 260 -15.47 -16.48 4.20
CA HIS A 260 -14.04 -16.54 4.48
C HIS A 260 -13.17 -16.83 3.25
N LEU A 261 -13.38 -17.95 2.56
CA LEU A 261 -12.51 -18.35 1.45
C LEU A 261 -12.49 -17.35 0.28
N PRO A 262 -13.66 -16.87 -0.23
CA PRO A 262 -13.65 -15.81 -1.24
C PRO A 262 -13.01 -14.52 -0.72
N ASN A 263 -13.16 -14.16 0.57
CA ASN A 263 -12.53 -12.98 1.15
C ASN A 263 -11.00 -13.11 1.17
N ALA A 264 -10.48 -14.20 1.75
CA ALA A 264 -9.05 -14.45 1.89
C ALA A 264 -8.31 -14.59 0.55
N LEU A 265 -9.00 -15.11 -0.49
CA LEU A 265 -8.41 -15.36 -1.81
C LEU A 265 -8.66 -14.24 -2.84
N SER A 266 -9.64 -13.37 -2.62
CA SER A 266 -9.90 -12.22 -3.51
C SER A 266 -8.70 -11.31 -3.81
N PRO A 267 -7.69 -11.15 -2.92
CA PRO A 267 -6.48 -10.41 -3.23
C PRO A 267 -5.67 -10.97 -4.41
N LEU A 268 -5.82 -12.25 -4.76
CA LEU A 268 -5.12 -12.86 -5.90
C LEU A 268 -5.45 -12.18 -7.24
N GLN A 269 -6.58 -11.47 -7.32
CA GLN A 269 -6.92 -10.66 -8.50
C GLN A 269 -5.84 -9.61 -8.82
N ALA A 270 -5.13 -9.14 -7.80
CA ALA A 270 -4.11 -8.12 -7.93
C ALA A 270 -2.89 -8.58 -8.73
N GLU A 271 -2.55 -9.88 -8.74
CA GLU A 271 -1.48 -10.39 -9.60
C GLU A 271 -1.80 -10.15 -11.07
N THR A 272 -3.00 -10.55 -11.50
CA THR A 272 -3.48 -10.35 -12.86
C THR A 272 -3.51 -8.86 -13.22
N ALA A 273 -4.00 -8.02 -12.31
CA ALA A 273 -4.05 -6.57 -12.48
C ALA A 273 -2.65 -5.96 -12.66
N ILE A 274 -1.69 -6.33 -11.81
CA ILE A 274 -0.31 -5.84 -11.86
C ILE A 274 0.38 -6.28 -13.15
N GLU A 275 0.24 -7.55 -13.54
CA GLU A 275 0.86 -8.07 -14.77
C GLU A 275 0.25 -7.44 -16.03
N SER A 276 -1.05 -7.18 -16.01
CA SER A 276 -1.77 -6.49 -17.09
C SER A 276 -1.31 -5.04 -17.19
N ALA A 277 -1.31 -4.29 -16.09
CA ALA A 277 -0.81 -2.91 -16.04
C ALA A 277 0.64 -2.81 -16.52
N ALA A 278 1.51 -3.73 -16.08
CA ALA A 278 2.90 -3.79 -16.52
C ALA A 278 3.01 -4.02 -18.04
N SER A 279 2.12 -4.82 -18.61
CA SER A 279 2.04 -5.05 -20.06
C SER A 279 1.54 -3.80 -20.79
N LEU A 280 0.54 -3.09 -20.26
CA LEU A 280 0.06 -1.82 -20.83
C LEU A 280 1.13 -0.73 -20.82
N ILE A 281 1.90 -0.61 -19.72
CA ILE A 281 3.06 0.28 -19.62
C ILE A 281 4.09 -0.08 -20.70
N GLN A 282 4.39 -1.37 -20.89
CA GLN A 282 5.32 -1.81 -21.95
C GLN A 282 4.80 -1.45 -23.35
N ILE A 283 3.53 -1.68 -23.65
CA ILE A 283 2.91 -1.31 -24.92
C ILE A 283 3.06 0.19 -25.17
N ALA A 284 2.70 1.03 -24.19
CA ALA A 284 2.82 2.47 -24.31
C ALA A 284 4.26 2.92 -24.58
N ARG A 285 5.23 2.35 -23.85
CA ARG A 285 6.67 2.65 -24.07
C ARG A 285 7.16 2.27 -25.46
N ILE A 286 6.77 1.09 -25.95
CA ILE A 286 7.17 0.60 -27.27
C ILE A 286 6.61 1.53 -28.35
N GLN A 287 5.33 1.89 -28.26
CA GLN A 287 4.70 2.78 -29.24
C GLN A 287 5.30 4.19 -29.20
N ALA A 288 5.61 4.70 -28.01
CA ALA A 288 6.28 5.97 -27.81
C ALA A 288 7.80 5.94 -28.13
N LYS A 289 8.35 4.76 -28.47
CA LYS A 289 9.76 4.54 -28.80
C LYS A 289 10.71 5.04 -27.69
N ILE A 290 10.34 4.78 -26.44
CA ILE A 290 11.15 5.17 -25.27
C ILE A 290 12.51 4.46 -25.32
N PRO A 291 13.64 5.18 -25.24
CA PRO A 291 14.97 4.56 -25.25
C PRO A 291 15.18 3.60 -24.06
N PRO A 292 15.98 2.53 -24.23
CA PRO A 292 16.31 1.60 -23.15
C PRO A 292 17.02 2.23 -21.94
N SER A 293 17.63 3.40 -22.11
CA SER A 293 18.29 4.17 -21.04
C SER A 293 17.31 4.87 -20.10
N VAL A 294 16.06 5.08 -20.52
CA VAL A 294 15.03 5.70 -19.69
C VAL A 294 14.40 4.61 -18.81
N PRO A 295 14.38 4.77 -17.47
CA PRO A 295 13.75 3.82 -16.57
C PRO A 295 12.30 3.50 -16.97
N VAL A 296 11.89 2.26 -16.71
CA VAL A 296 10.51 1.82 -16.95
C VAL A 296 9.63 2.35 -15.82
N PRO A 297 8.53 3.08 -16.12
CA PRO A 297 7.58 3.45 -15.10
C PRO A 297 7.08 2.24 -14.33
N LYS A 298 6.97 2.39 -13.01
CA LYS A 298 6.50 1.33 -12.12
C LYS A 298 5.01 1.50 -11.83
N ILE A 299 4.43 0.49 -11.21
CA ILE A 299 3.05 0.57 -10.74
C ILE A 299 3.05 1.16 -9.32
N CYS A 300 2.14 2.10 -9.10
CA CYS A 300 1.80 2.64 -7.80
C CYS A 300 0.45 2.03 -7.39
N PHE A 301 0.44 1.08 -6.45
CA PHE A 301 -0.80 0.48 -5.95
C PHE A 301 -1.28 1.29 -4.74
N ASP A 302 -1.65 2.53 -5.00
CA ASP A 302 -1.86 3.60 -4.01
C ASP A 302 -3.24 3.59 -3.33
N GLU A 303 -4.10 2.63 -3.68
CA GLU A 303 -5.26 2.23 -2.89
C GLU A 303 -5.46 0.71 -2.95
N TRP A 304 -5.18 0.05 -1.81
CA TRP A 304 -5.53 -1.34 -1.59
C TRP A 304 -5.95 -1.56 -0.14
N ASN A 305 -6.96 -2.40 0.06
CA ASN A 305 -7.29 -3.02 1.35
C ASN A 305 -8.43 -4.04 1.19
N VAL A 306 -8.82 -4.66 2.31
CA VAL A 306 -10.16 -5.20 2.49
C VAL A 306 -11.13 -4.07 2.84
N TRP A 307 -12.19 -3.92 2.05
CA TRP A 307 -13.26 -2.97 2.34
C TRP A 307 -14.59 -3.46 1.75
N ASP A 308 -15.62 -3.57 2.60
CA ASP A 308 -17.00 -3.70 2.17
C ASP A 308 -17.76 -2.39 2.46
N PRO A 309 -18.15 -1.61 1.44
CA PRO A 309 -18.90 -0.37 1.65
C PRO A 309 -20.29 -0.59 2.25
N LEU A 310 -20.81 -1.83 2.27
CA LEU A 310 -22.02 -2.17 3.02
C LEU A 310 -21.75 -2.40 4.51
N ARG A 311 -20.55 -2.89 4.87
CA ARG A 311 -20.14 -3.13 6.26
C ARG A 311 -19.68 -1.83 6.92
N ALA A 312 -18.99 -0.98 6.17
CA ALA A 312 -18.51 0.32 6.61
C ALA A 312 -18.69 1.36 5.48
N PRO A 313 -19.87 2.02 5.43
CA PRO A 313 -20.17 3.07 4.45
C PRO A 313 -19.19 4.24 4.55
N GLY A 314 -18.81 4.79 3.38
CA GLY A 314 -17.83 5.87 3.29
C GLY A 314 -18.29 7.15 3.95
N GLU A 315 -19.55 7.52 3.70
CA GLU A 315 -20.23 8.69 4.25
C GLU A 315 -20.44 8.62 5.78
N GLU A 316 -20.30 7.43 6.38
CA GLU A 316 -20.32 7.23 7.83
C GLU A 316 -18.89 7.11 8.43
N GLY A 317 -17.86 7.33 7.62
CA GLY A 317 -16.45 7.32 8.02
C GLY A 317 -15.72 5.99 7.82
N ALA A 318 -16.34 5.00 7.18
CA ALA A 318 -15.76 3.69 6.82
C ALA A 318 -14.94 3.00 7.94
N GLU A 319 -15.41 3.04 9.18
CA GLU A 319 -14.72 2.40 10.32
C GLU A 319 -14.96 0.88 10.35
N GLU A 320 -14.22 0.17 9.49
CA GLU A 320 -14.29 -1.27 9.31
C GLU A 320 -13.78 -2.04 10.55
N LYS A 321 -14.50 -3.09 10.97
CA LYS A 321 -14.04 -4.02 12.01
C LYS A 321 -13.44 -5.26 11.38
N TYR A 322 -12.12 -5.37 11.43
CA TYR A 322 -11.41 -6.45 10.76
C TYR A 322 -11.39 -7.74 11.56
N THR A 323 -11.71 -8.83 10.87
CA THR A 323 -11.70 -10.21 11.37
C THR A 323 -10.37 -10.90 11.08
N LEU A 324 -10.15 -12.11 11.62
CA LEU A 324 -9.01 -12.95 11.20
C LEU A 324 -9.06 -13.26 9.70
N SER A 325 -10.25 -13.48 9.12
CA SER A 325 -10.43 -13.63 7.67
C SER A 325 -9.84 -12.46 6.87
N ASP A 326 -10.03 -11.23 7.37
CA ASP A 326 -9.51 -10.02 6.75
C ASP A 326 -7.99 -9.91 6.92
N ALA A 327 -7.46 -10.33 8.08
CA ALA A 327 -6.01 -10.39 8.30
C ALA A 327 -5.32 -11.39 7.36
N LEU A 328 -5.94 -12.54 7.08
CA LEU A 328 -5.43 -13.51 6.12
C LEU A 328 -5.49 -12.96 4.68
N ALA A 329 -6.56 -12.24 4.32
CA ALA A 329 -6.63 -11.53 3.04
C ALA A 329 -5.51 -10.48 2.90
N VAL A 330 -5.24 -9.68 3.94
CA VAL A 330 -4.11 -8.74 3.95
C VAL A 330 -2.77 -9.48 3.81
N GLY A 331 -2.62 -10.66 4.41
CA GLY A 331 -1.47 -11.53 4.19
C GLY A 331 -1.28 -11.92 2.72
N VAL A 332 -2.36 -12.31 2.04
CA VAL A 332 -2.32 -12.64 0.60
C VAL A 332 -2.00 -11.40 -0.24
N TRP A 333 -2.59 -10.24 0.05
CA TRP A 333 -2.22 -8.96 -0.59
C TRP A 333 -0.72 -8.69 -0.52
N LEU A 334 -0.16 -8.78 0.68
CA LEU A 334 1.26 -8.53 0.90
C LEU A 334 2.14 -9.57 0.19
N ASN A 335 1.73 -10.85 0.19
CA ASN A 335 2.39 -11.89 -0.59
C ASN A 335 2.40 -11.59 -2.10
N VAL A 336 1.27 -11.11 -2.65
CA VAL A 336 1.17 -10.67 -4.05
C VAL A 336 2.19 -9.56 -4.34
N PHE A 337 2.29 -8.53 -3.50
CA PHE A 337 3.26 -7.45 -3.72
C PHE A 337 4.71 -7.93 -3.68
N ILE A 338 5.04 -8.88 -2.81
CA ILE A 338 6.38 -9.49 -2.77
C ILE A 338 6.69 -10.24 -4.07
N ARG A 339 5.75 -11.07 -4.54
CA ARG A 339 5.92 -11.82 -5.79
C ARG A 339 6.04 -10.88 -6.98
N GLN A 340 5.24 -9.81 -7.00
CA GLN A 340 5.13 -8.83 -8.09
C GLN A 340 6.07 -7.61 -7.93
N SER A 341 7.02 -7.64 -7.00
CA SER A 341 7.97 -6.54 -6.70
C SER A 341 8.79 -6.05 -7.91
N ARG A 342 8.88 -6.85 -8.97
CA ARG A 342 9.47 -6.42 -10.25
C ARG A 342 8.71 -5.25 -10.88
N TYR A 343 7.40 -5.17 -10.70
CA TYR A 343 6.54 -4.21 -11.37
C TYR A 343 6.05 -3.10 -10.43
N VAL A 344 5.81 -3.43 -9.17
CA VAL A 344 5.33 -2.49 -8.15
C VAL A 344 6.49 -1.67 -7.60
N GLY A 345 6.38 -0.34 -7.69
CA GLY A 345 7.35 0.60 -7.14
C GLY A 345 6.85 1.29 -5.87
N MET A 346 5.55 1.30 -5.62
CA MET A 346 4.93 1.89 -4.43
C MET A 346 3.57 1.22 -4.21
N ALA A 347 3.14 1.09 -2.95
CA ALA A 347 1.78 0.71 -2.61
C ALA A 347 1.37 1.40 -1.30
N ASN A 348 0.10 1.79 -1.20
CA ASN A 348 -0.40 2.54 -0.04
C ASN A 348 -1.65 1.87 0.52
N LEU A 349 -1.53 1.40 1.76
CA LEU A 349 -2.66 0.82 2.48
C LEU A 349 -3.70 1.90 2.75
N ALA A 350 -4.91 1.69 2.25
CA ALA A 350 -6.04 2.56 2.44
C ALA A 350 -6.89 2.07 3.63
N GLN A 351 -6.88 2.70 4.82
CA GLN A 351 -6.08 3.86 5.22
C GLN A 351 -5.33 3.64 6.54
N SER A 352 -4.52 4.62 6.94
CA SER A 352 -3.54 4.46 8.01
C SER A 352 -4.12 4.50 9.42
N VAL A 353 -5.24 5.21 9.63
CA VAL A 353 -5.92 5.36 10.94
C VAL A 353 -7.43 5.46 10.77
N ASN A 354 -8.21 4.77 11.62
CA ASN A 354 -9.69 4.72 11.71
C ASN A 354 -10.43 4.26 10.44
N VAL A 355 -10.29 5.00 9.34
CA VAL A 355 -10.94 4.74 8.05
C VAL A 355 -10.31 3.51 7.42
N ILE A 356 -11.07 2.43 7.26
CA ILE A 356 -10.62 1.13 6.70
C ILE A 356 -9.18 0.81 7.13
N SER A 357 -8.92 0.84 8.44
CA SER A 357 -7.55 0.92 8.96
C SER A 357 -7.17 -0.22 9.88
N PRO A 358 -5.92 -0.70 9.87
CA PRO A 358 -5.42 -1.63 10.87
C PRO A 358 -5.31 -0.99 12.28
N LEU A 359 -5.44 0.32 12.41
CA LEU A 359 -5.31 1.05 13.67
C LEU A 359 -6.54 1.89 13.95
N MET A 360 -7.28 1.55 15.00
CA MET A 360 -8.42 2.33 15.46
C MET A 360 -8.04 3.18 16.67
N THR A 361 -8.73 4.29 16.83
CA THR A 361 -8.61 5.20 17.97
C THR A 361 -9.93 5.30 18.72
N SER A 362 -9.82 5.40 20.04
CA SER A 362 -10.88 5.84 20.93
C SER A 362 -10.42 7.09 21.69
N LYS A 363 -11.30 7.59 22.58
CA LYS A 363 -10.95 8.66 23.51
C LYS A 363 -9.78 8.28 24.43
N ASP A 364 -9.70 7.00 24.80
CA ASP A 364 -8.83 6.52 25.87
C ASP A 364 -7.60 5.73 25.35
N GLY A 365 -7.48 5.53 24.04
CA GLY A 365 -6.31 4.85 23.46
C GLY A 365 -6.49 4.41 22.02
N ILE A 366 -5.77 3.34 21.67
CA ILE A 366 -5.74 2.73 20.34
C ILE A 366 -6.11 1.24 20.41
N ILE A 367 -6.56 0.70 19.28
CA ILE A 367 -6.79 -0.73 19.06
C ILE A 367 -6.04 -1.12 17.79
N LYS A 368 -5.08 -2.04 17.91
CA LYS A 368 -4.45 -2.71 16.77
C LYS A 368 -5.41 -3.80 16.28
N GLN A 369 -6.03 -3.59 15.13
CA GLN A 369 -6.95 -4.56 14.53
C GLN A 369 -6.20 -5.81 14.08
N THR A 370 -6.92 -6.87 13.71
CA THR A 370 -6.33 -8.14 13.26
C THR A 370 -5.38 -7.94 12.08
N THR A 371 -5.68 -7.01 11.17
CA THR A 371 -4.89 -6.65 9.98
C THR A 371 -3.58 -5.90 10.30
N TRP A 372 -3.38 -5.43 11.54
CA TRP A 372 -2.13 -4.81 11.99
C TRP A 372 -0.95 -5.78 11.91
N TRP A 373 -1.16 -7.03 12.32
CA TRP A 373 -0.08 -7.98 12.55
C TRP A 373 0.59 -8.50 11.27
N PRO A 374 -0.15 -8.83 10.19
CA PRO A 374 0.47 -9.10 8.89
C PRO A 374 1.28 -7.91 8.40
N LEU A 375 0.73 -6.69 8.48
CA LEU A 375 1.43 -5.48 8.04
C LEU A 375 2.73 -5.25 8.82
N TRP A 376 2.70 -5.45 10.14
CA TRP A 376 3.89 -5.35 10.99
C TRP A 376 4.97 -6.36 10.59
N LEU A 377 4.63 -7.65 10.42
CA LEU A 377 5.59 -8.68 10.04
C LEU A 377 6.27 -8.39 8.70
N TYR A 378 5.48 -8.02 7.69
CA TYR A 378 6.03 -7.79 6.35
C TYR A 378 6.85 -6.49 6.30
N SER A 379 6.36 -5.43 6.95
CA SER A 379 7.09 -4.17 7.05
C SER A 379 8.42 -4.30 7.81
N LYS A 380 8.61 -5.32 8.65
CA LYS A 380 9.90 -5.58 9.30
C LYS A 380 10.79 -6.52 8.51
N TYR A 381 10.23 -7.60 7.99
CA TYR A 381 11.04 -8.77 7.65
C TYR A 381 10.99 -9.18 6.18
N MET A 382 10.04 -8.67 5.40
CA MET A 382 9.94 -8.98 3.96
C MET A 382 10.66 -7.92 3.13
N ARG A 383 11.99 -7.89 3.25
CA ARG A 383 12.91 -6.89 2.67
C ARG A 383 13.94 -7.55 1.74
N GLY A 384 14.72 -6.74 1.02
CA GLY A 384 15.77 -7.24 0.13
C GLY A 384 15.23 -7.70 -1.22
N TRP A 385 15.41 -8.98 -1.57
CA TRP A 385 15.04 -9.55 -2.87
C TRP A 385 13.97 -10.62 -2.72
N THR A 386 12.97 -10.61 -3.61
CA THR A 386 11.99 -11.69 -3.70
C THR A 386 12.64 -12.98 -4.22
N LEU A 387 12.21 -14.12 -3.67
CA LEU A 387 12.73 -15.44 -4.03
C LEU A 387 11.80 -16.18 -5.00
N GLY A 388 12.39 -16.89 -5.96
CA GLY A 388 11.68 -17.84 -6.80
C GLY A 388 11.40 -19.14 -6.05
N LEU A 389 10.17 -19.30 -5.57
CA LEU A 389 9.71 -20.47 -4.82
C LEU A 389 8.88 -21.42 -5.70
N HIS A 390 8.69 -22.65 -5.21
CA HIS A 390 7.73 -23.59 -5.79
C HIS A 390 6.89 -24.26 -4.71
N VAL A 391 5.57 -24.21 -4.87
CA VAL A 391 4.58 -24.80 -3.96
C VAL A 391 3.91 -25.97 -4.66
N ARG A 392 3.89 -27.12 -3.98
CA ARG A 392 3.05 -28.26 -4.34
C ARG A 392 2.02 -28.45 -3.23
N GLY A 393 0.73 -28.50 -3.55
CA GLY A 393 -0.31 -28.60 -2.53
C GLY A 393 -1.70 -28.76 -3.12
N GLY A 394 -2.68 -28.99 -2.25
CA GLY A 394 -4.08 -28.96 -2.64
C GLY A 394 -4.53 -27.54 -3.03
N ALA A 395 -5.73 -27.45 -3.60
CA ALA A 395 -6.31 -26.19 -4.03
C ALA A 395 -7.80 -26.09 -3.68
N TYR A 396 -8.24 -24.87 -3.41
CA TYR A 396 -9.64 -24.50 -3.35
C TYR A 396 -10.20 -24.24 -4.76
N GLU A 397 -11.26 -24.97 -5.09
CA GLU A 397 -11.96 -24.88 -6.40
C GLU A 397 -13.35 -24.24 -6.31
N GLY A 398 -13.69 -23.71 -5.14
CA GLY A 398 -15.01 -23.12 -4.92
C GLY A 398 -15.16 -21.72 -5.50
N VAL A 399 -16.14 -20.98 -4.97
CA VAL A 399 -16.49 -19.64 -5.45
C VAL A 399 -15.35 -18.67 -5.21
N GLN A 400 -14.97 -17.93 -6.25
CA GLN A 400 -14.02 -16.83 -6.16
C GLN A 400 -14.76 -15.49 -6.25
N GLU A 401 -14.20 -14.47 -5.61
CA GLU A 401 -14.63 -13.08 -5.74
C GLU A 401 -13.41 -12.22 -6.14
N PRO A 402 -13.48 -11.41 -7.20
CA PRO A 402 -14.56 -11.34 -8.18
C PRO A 402 -14.68 -12.65 -8.99
N LYS A 403 -15.87 -12.93 -9.54
CA LYS A 403 -16.16 -14.21 -10.23
C LYS A 403 -15.15 -14.57 -11.34
N TRP A 404 -14.65 -13.58 -12.07
CA TRP A 404 -13.68 -13.81 -13.16
C TRP A 404 -12.35 -14.37 -12.65
N LEU A 405 -11.98 -14.12 -11.38
CA LEU A 405 -10.77 -14.67 -10.76
C LEU A 405 -10.78 -16.20 -10.81
N GLY A 406 -11.96 -16.82 -10.74
CA GLY A 406 -12.15 -18.26 -10.90
C GLY A 406 -11.60 -18.81 -12.21
N SER A 407 -11.64 -18.03 -13.29
CA SER A 407 -11.04 -18.44 -14.57
C SER A 407 -9.51 -18.44 -14.49
N VAL A 408 -8.91 -17.42 -13.86
CA VAL A 408 -7.45 -17.29 -13.75
C VAL A 408 -6.87 -18.37 -12.84
N VAL A 409 -7.40 -18.54 -11.64
CA VAL A 409 -6.91 -19.58 -10.72
C VAL A 409 -7.31 -20.98 -11.17
N GLY A 410 -8.42 -21.11 -11.90
CA GLY A 410 -8.90 -22.37 -12.46
C GLY A 410 -7.94 -22.98 -13.48
N GLU A 411 -7.28 -22.15 -14.30
CA GLU A 411 -6.21 -22.60 -15.22
C GLU A 411 -5.02 -23.23 -14.49
N GLN A 412 -4.83 -22.89 -13.21
CA GLN A 412 -3.79 -23.44 -12.33
C GLN A 412 -4.28 -24.67 -11.53
N GLY A 413 -5.52 -25.12 -11.76
CA GLY A 413 -6.16 -26.20 -11.02
C GLY A 413 -6.84 -25.75 -9.73
N GLY A 414 -7.00 -24.45 -9.50
CA GLY A 414 -7.62 -23.86 -8.30
C GLY A 414 -6.66 -22.93 -7.54
N ALA A 415 -7.19 -22.20 -6.56
CA ALA A 415 -6.37 -21.36 -5.69
C ALA A 415 -5.67 -22.21 -4.63
N SER A 416 -4.36 -22.08 -4.45
CA SER A 416 -3.63 -22.91 -3.48
C SER A 416 -4.16 -22.72 -2.05
N TRP A 417 -4.25 -23.79 -1.27
CA TRP A 417 -4.56 -23.69 0.17
C TRP A 417 -3.46 -22.96 0.96
N LEU A 418 -2.22 -23.00 0.45
CA LEU A 418 -1.06 -22.35 1.03
C LEU A 418 -0.60 -21.26 0.05
N ASP A 419 -0.95 -20.00 0.31
CA ASP A 419 -0.41 -18.86 -0.44
C ASP A 419 0.97 -18.48 0.12
N VAL A 420 1.99 -18.41 -0.75
CA VAL A 420 3.39 -18.34 -0.31
C VAL A 420 4.17 -17.24 -1.01
N ALA A 421 4.92 -16.45 -0.24
CA ALA A 421 5.98 -15.59 -0.75
C ALA A 421 7.23 -15.70 0.13
N GLY A 422 8.39 -15.38 -0.45
CA GLY A 422 9.65 -15.39 0.28
C GLY A 422 10.57 -14.27 -0.17
N SER A 423 11.40 -13.82 0.76
CA SER A 423 12.42 -12.80 0.52
C SER A 423 13.73 -13.18 1.19
N ILE A 424 14.82 -12.57 0.73
CA ILE A 424 16.13 -12.63 1.36
C ILE A 424 16.71 -11.22 1.46
N ASP A 425 17.19 -10.83 2.64
CA ASP A 425 17.81 -9.53 2.87
C ASP A 425 19.31 -9.50 2.54
N GLU A 426 19.96 -8.34 2.67
CA GLU A 426 21.40 -8.19 2.46
C GLU A 426 22.27 -9.08 3.35
N ASP A 427 21.81 -9.40 4.55
CA ASP A 427 22.52 -10.24 5.51
C ASP A 427 22.32 -11.74 5.25
N GLY A 428 21.52 -12.08 4.24
CA GLY A 428 21.26 -13.45 3.85
C GLY A 428 20.26 -14.15 4.77
N VAL A 429 19.40 -13.39 5.46
CA VAL A 429 18.27 -13.94 6.22
C VAL A 429 17.09 -14.12 5.28
N ILE A 430 16.58 -15.34 5.22
CA ILE A 430 15.36 -15.66 4.48
C ILE A 430 14.17 -15.42 5.38
N SER A 431 13.14 -14.76 4.85
CA SER A 431 11.80 -14.70 5.42
C SER A 431 10.84 -15.39 4.45
N LEU A 432 10.21 -16.49 4.87
CA LEU A 432 9.19 -17.22 4.13
C LEU A 432 7.84 -16.98 4.82
N CYS A 433 6.88 -16.40 4.12
CA CYS A 433 5.52 -16.23 4.63
C CYS A 433 4.55 -17.19 3.93
N VAL A 434 3.75 -17.89 4.72
CA VAL A 434 2.77 -18.87 4.28
C VAL A 434 1.42 -18.52 4.91
N VAL A 435 0.41 -18.27 4.07
CA VAL A 435 -0.97 -18.10 4.50
C VAL A 435 -1.71 -19.41 4.22
N ASN A 436 -2.13 -20.10 5.27
CA ASN A 436 -3.07 -21.21 5.16
C ASN A 436 -4.50 -20.65 5.22
N VAL A 437 -5.16 -20.62 4.07
CA VAL A 437 -6.54 -20.10 3.96
C VAL A 437 -7.61 -21.12 4.34
N SER A 438 -7.26 -22.38 4.61
CA SER A 438 -8.25 -23.38 5.01
C SER A 438 -8.82 -23.05 6.39
N GLU A 439 -10.14 -23.00 6.50
CA GLU A 439 -10.81 -22.79 7.80
C GLU A 439 -10.68 -24.01 8.73
N GLU A 440 -10.46 -25.19 8.16
CA GLU A 440 -10.60 -26.47 8.86
C GLU A 440 -9.33 -27.32 8.92
N GLU A 441 -8.43 -27.20 7.95
CA GLU A 441 -7.30 -28.11 7.78
C GLU A 441 -5.96 -27.44 8.06
N SER A 442 -5.18 -28.04 8.96
CA SER A 442 -3.75 -27.77 9.10
C SER A 442 -2.97 -28.64 8.12
N PHE A 443 -1.93 -28.10 7.50
CA PHE A 443 -1.14 -28.82 6.49
C PHE A 443 0.27 -29.12 6.98
N GLU A 444 0.54 -30.39 7.23
CA GLU A 444 1.90 -30.89 7.45
C GLU A 444 2.66 -30.85 6.10
N THR A 445 3.71 -30.03 6.02
CA THR A 445 4.33 -29.63 4.75
C THR A 445 5.84 -29.89 4.75
N ASP A 446 6.35 -30.48 3.67
CA ASP A 446 7.80 -30.64 3.45
C ASP A 446 8.43 -29.30 3.05
N LEU A 447 9.38 -28.79 3.84
CA LEU A 447 10.12 -27.55 3.52
C LEU A 447 11.52 -27.88 3.00
N LEU A 448 11.69 -27.78 1.68
CA LEU A 448 12.95 -28.09 1.02
C LEU A 448 13.83 -26.85 0.94
N GLY A 449 15.06 -26.90 1.47
CA GLY A 449 16.02 -25.80 1.41
C GLY A 449 16.14 -24.96 2.70
N VAL A 450 15.39 -25.31 3.75
CA VAL A 450 15.58 -24.77 5.09
C VAL A 450 16.87 -25.30 5.71
N LYS A 451 17.61 -24.44 6.41
CA LYS A 451 18.85 -24.81 7.12
C LYS A 451 18.91 -24.14 8.48
N GLY A 452 19.25 -24.90 9.51
CA GLY A 452 19.47 -24.37 10.85
C GLY A 452 18.18 -24.13 11.63
N GLU A 453 18.31 -23.42 12.75
CA GLU A 453 17.18 -23.02 13.59
C GLU A 453 16.35 -21.94 12.87
N VAL A 454 15.03 -22.06 12.99
CA VAL A 454 14.04 -21.21 12.34
C VAL A 454 13.25 -20.46 13.41
N GLU A 455 13.21 -19.15 13.31
CA GLU A 455 12.28 -18.30 14.06
C GLU A 455 10.90 -18.40 13.41
N VAL A 456 9.87 -18.56 14.23
CA VAL A 456 8.50 -18.78 13.77
C VAL A 456 7.60 -17.70 14.36
N PHE A 457 6.89 -16.99 13.50
CA PHE A 457 5.87 -16.02 13.87
C PHE A 457 4.52 -16.47 13.31
N THR A 458 3.54 -16.74 14.17
CA THR A 458 2.22 -17.22 13.75
C THR A 458 1.13 -16.24 14.17
N ILE A 459 0.27 -15.88 13.22
CA ILE A 459 -0.96 -15.12 13.43
C ILE A 459 -2.13 -16.07 13.17
N THR A 460 -2.98 -16.24 14.18
CA THR A 460 -4.17 -17.10 14.14
C THR A 460 -5.12 -16.72 15.27
N GLY A 461 -6.28 -17.35 15.35
CA GLY A 461 -7.29 -17.13 16.39
C GLY A 461 -8.28 -18.30 16.45
N ASP A 462 -9.25 -18.23 17.36
CA ASP A 462 -10.17 -19.35 17.61
C ASP A 462 -11.06 -19.71 16.40
N ASN A 463 -11.36 -18.74 15.54
CA ASN A 463 -12.06 -18.91 14.26
C ASN A 463 -11.84 -17.69 13.35
N VAL A 464 -12.22 -17.80 12.08
CA VAL A 464 -11.98 -16.76 11.06
C VAL A 464 -12.74 -15.44 11.29
N LYS A 465 -13.71 -15.40 12.21
CA LYS A 465 -14.53 -14.21 12.50
C LYS A 465 -14.08 -13.43 13.73
N VAL A 466 -13.07 -13.90 14.47
CA VAL A 466 -12.58 -13.17 15.66
C VAL A 466 -12.01 -11.81 15.26
N THR A 467 -12.17 -10.84 16.15
CA THR A 467 -11.75 -9.44 15.98
C THR A 467 -11.04 -8.98 17.26
N ASN A 468 -10.13 -8.02 17.16
CA ASN A 468 -9.58 -7.34 18.35
C ASN A 468 -10.52 -6.22 18.82
N THR A 469 -10.61 -6.02 20.13
CA THR A 469 -11.38 -4.93 20.75
C THR A 469 -10.51 -4.13 21.72
N ALA A 470 -11.05 -3.09 22.34
CA ALA A 470 -10.35 -2.33 23.37
C ALA A 470 -10.06 -3.17 24.64
N GLU A 471 -10.90 -4.17 24.90
CA GLU A 471 -10.83 -5.01 26.10
C GLU A 471 -9.98 -6.27 25.89
N LYS A 472 -9.88 -6.77 24.65
CA LYS A 472 -9.21 -8.04 24.37
C LYS A 472 -8.57 -8.08 22.98
N GLU A 473 -7.29 -8.44 22.97
CA GLU A 473 -6.56 -8.84 21.77
C GLU A 473 -6.72 -10.35 21.57
N GLU A 474 -7.53 -10.74 20.58
CA GLU A 474 -7.77 -12.14 20.21
C GLU A 474 -6.76 -12.64 19.18
N VAL A 475 -6.29 -11.74 18.33
CA VAL A 475 -5.32 -12.00 17.26
C VAL A 475 -4.11 -11.11 17.49
N GLY A 476 -2.95 -11.76 17.59
CA GLY A 476 -1.64 -11.15 17.73
C GLY A 476 -0.56 -12.09 17.17
N ILE A 477 0.70 -11.73 17.34
CA ILE A 477 1.84 -12.57 16.91
C ILE A 477 2.21 -13.53 18.04
N LYS A 478 2.24 -14.83 17.72
CA LYS A 478 2.80 -15.88 18.59
C LYS A 478 4.17 -16.28 18.07
N GLU A 479 5.20 -16.10 18.90
CA GLU A 479 6.58 -16.45 18.57
C GLU A 479 6.94 -17.85 19.07
N SER A 480 7.66 -18.59 18.24
CA SER A 480 8.24 -19.89 18.61
C SER A 480 9.49 -20.18 17.77
N LYS A 481 10.04 -21.40 17.93
CA LYS A 481 11.19 -21.87 17.18
C LYS A 481 10.95 -23.27 16.64
N TRP A 482 11.51 -23.54 15.47
CA TRP A 482 11.57 -24.87 14.88
C TRP A 482 13.02 -25.20 14.53
N ASP A 483 13.45 -26.45 14.69
CA ASP A 483 14.84 -26.86 14.50
C ASP A 483 15.23 -27.01 13.02
N GLY A 484 14.30 -26.70 12.11
CA GLY A 484 14.49 -26.79 10.66
C GLY A 484 14.50 -28.21 10.11
N LYS A 485 14.11 -29.22 10.92
CA LYS A 485 14.15 -30.64 10.53
C LYS A 485 12.76 -31.25 10.44
N GLY A 486 12.59 -32.11 9.43
CA GLY A 486 11.33 -32.77 9.15
C GLY A 486 10.34 -31.84 8.48
N LYS A 487 9.06 -32.13 8.67
CA LYS A 487 7.97 -31.32 8.14
C LYS A 487 7.59 -30.23 9.13
N TYR A 488 7.00 -29.16 8.62
CA TYR A 488 6.41 -28.10 9.42
C TYR A 488 4.89 -28.09 9.22
N THR A 489 4.13 -27.93 10.30
CA THR A 489 2.66 -27.85 10.23
C THR A 489 2.22 -26.41 10.15
N PHE A 490 1.60 -26.01 9.03
CA PHE A 490 0.91 -24.73 8.92
C PHE A 490 -0.51 -24.91 9.45
N GLU A 491 -0.79 -24.33 10.62
CA GLU A 491 -2.10 -24.44 11.25
C GLU A 491 -3.21 -23.89 10.34
N LYS A 492 -4.43 -24.43 10.47
CA LYS A 492 -5.61 -23.89 9.80
C LYS A 492 -5.79 -22.40 10.09
N HIS A 493 -6.40 -21.67 9.15
CA HIS A 493 -6.68 -20.24 9.19
C HIS A 493 -5.56 -19.41 9.83
N SER A 494 -4.35 -19.56 9.30
CA SER A 494 -3.16 -18.94 9.88
C SER A 494 -2.28 -18.26 8.84
N LEU A 495 -1.55 -17.26 9.29
CA LEU A 495 -0.39 -16.72 8.60
C LEU A 495 0.83 -17.07 9.43
N THR A 496 1.81 -17.73 8.81
CA THR A 496 3.06 -18.09 9.47
C THR A 496 4.25 -17.53 8.69
N MET A 497 5.11 -16.79 9.38
CA MET A 497 6.41 -16.38 8.88
C MET A 497 7.51 -17.23 9.51
N LEU A 498 8.33 -17.85 8.67
CA LEU A 498 9.52 -18.61 9.05
C LEU A 498 10.76 -17.80 8.66
N ARG A 499 11.70 -17.60 9.58
CA ARG A 499 12.94 -16.87 9.33
C ARG A 499 14.18 -17.64 9.73
N TRP A 500 15.19 -17.65 8.86
CA TRP A 500 16.47 -18.30 9.15
C TRP A 500 17.62 -17.69 8.33
N ALA A 501 18.83 -17.74 8.88
CA ALA A 501 20.02 -17.26 8.20
C ALA A 501 20.59 -18.33 7.26
N THR A 502 20.98 -17.92 6.05
CA THR A 502 21.69 -18.80 5.11
C THR A 502 23.16 -18.99 5.47
N GLY A 503 23.72 -18.09 6.29
CA GLY A 503 25.13 -18.03 6.67
C GLY A 503 26.01 -17.26 5.68
N GLU A 504 25.44 -16.75 4.59
CA GLU A 504 26.16 -16.01 3.54
C GLU A 504 25.44 -14.68 3.26
N LYS A 505 26.19 -13.57 3.28
CA LYS A 505 25.62 -12.27 2.88
C LYS A 505 25.30 -12.24 1.40
N VAL A 506 24.24 -11.53 1.05
CA VAL A 506 23.85 -11.31 -0.34
C VAL A 506 24.78 -10.25 -0.96
N VAL A 507 25.58 -10.67 -1.94
CA VAL A 507 26.34 -9.74 -2.81
C VAL A 507 25.47 -9.38 -4.01
N GLU A 508 25.24 -8.08 -4.20
CA GLU A 508 24.52 -7.54 -5.35
C GLU A 508 25.42 -7.57 -6.60
N VAL A 509 24.98 -8.25 -7.66
CA VAL A 509 25.67 -8.23 -8.95
C VAL A 509 25.32 -6.91 -9.62
N LYS A 510 26.19 -5.89 -9.46
CA LYS A 510 26.05 -4.64 -10.22
C LYS A 510 26.16 -4.96 -11.71
N ARG A 511 25.21 -4.46 -12.50
CA ARG A 511 25.34 -4.44 -13.96
C ARG A 511 26.57 -3.60 -14.26
N GLY A 512 27.59 -4.19 -14.91
CA GLY A 512 28.79 -3.46 -15.27
C GLY A 512 28.41 -2.19 -16.03
N GLU A 513 29.04 -1.07 -15.67
CA GLU A 513 29.02 0.14 -16.49
C GLU A 513 29.67 -0.25 -17.81
N GLY A 514 28.85 -0.56 -18.82
CA GLY A 514 29.35 -0.90 -20.14
C GLY A 514 30.04 0.32 -20.72
N GLU A 515 31.32 0.15 -21.06
CA GLU A 515 32.12 1.10 -21.86
C GLU A 515 31.46 1.43 -23.20
#